data_AF-A0A8K0KWG1-F1
#
_entry.id   AF-A0A8K0KWG1-F1
#
_cell.length_a   1.000
_cell.length_b   1.000
_cell.length_c   1.000
_cell.angle_alpha   90.00
_cell.angle_beta   90.00
_cell.angle_gamma   90.00
#
_symmetry.space_group_name_H-M   'P 1'
#
loop_
_entity.id
_entity.type
_entity.pdbx_description
1 polymer ?
#
loop_
_entity_poly.entity_id
_entity_poly.type
_entity_poly.pdbx_seq_one_letter_code
_entity_poly.pdbx_strand_id
1 'polypeptide(L)'
;MLLSTDLDQSLHSIGLQQYTQILRNEGFETWRQLLDITEDDMIALDIKLGHRRRLQRTIQDATQQIPDGVRANTPVHSPGSPRYDGPSRSRKSESTTQEDTTSTSHQAAPQKRKYRRHPKVCHYAHSLDIAKIDKPDENAPERPPSAYVIFSNRVRERLKGQDLSFTEIAKIVGVQWQDPEPEERAACERQAQAMKETYYAQLTEYKETPDYHVYLTYLAEFKAKHGEQNTRGAQ
;
A
#
# COMPACT_ATOMS: atom_id res chain seq x y z
N MET A 1 28.58 31.50 24.41
CA MET A 1 27.52 31.52 23.38
C MET A 1 27.86 30.54 22.23
N LEU A 2 28.01 29.23 22.49
CA LEU A 2 28.44 28.25 21.46
C LEU A 2 27.72 26.89 21.50
N LEU A 3 26.64 26.73 22.28
CA LEU A 3 25.97 25.42 22.46
C LEU A 3 24.64 25.29 21.69
N SER A 4 24.04 26.40 21.23
CA SER A 4 22.72 26.42 20.59
C SER A 4 22.70 26.04 19.10
N THR A 5 23.87 25.87 18.48
CA THR A 5 23.98 25.62 17.03
C THR A 5 23.82 24.16 16.63
N ASP A 6 24.00 23.23 17.57
CA ASP A 6 23.99 21.78 17.31
C ASP A 6 22.58 21.25 16.96
N LEU A 7 21.57 21.71 17.71
CA LEU A 7 20.16 21.42 17.42
C LEU A 7 19.76 21.94 16.04
N ASP A 8 20.15 23.18 15.71
CA ASP A 8 19.80 23.83 14.45
C ASP A 8 20.44 23.10 13.25
N GLN A 9 21.70 22.71 13.37
CA GLN A 9 22.41 21.95 12.33
C GLN A 9 21.78 20.58 12.10
N SER A 10 21.45 19.87 13.19
CA SER A 10 20.82 18.55 13.11
C SER A 10 19.43 18.62 12.49
N LEU A 11 18.58 19.56 12.93
CA LEU A 11 17.25 19.78 12.33
C LEU A 11 17.34 20.28 10.88
N HIS A 12 18.34 21.08 10.53
CA HIS A 12 18.56 21.53 9.15
C HIS A 12 18.95 20.37 8.22
N SER A 13 19.82 19.45 8.68
CA SER A 13 20.24 18.28 7.91
C SER A 13 19.05 17.37 7.53
N ILE A 14 18.06 17.27 8.40
CA ILE A 14 16.83 16.50 8.17
C ILE A 14 15.70 17.34 7.56
N GLY A 15 15.92 18.63 7.31
CA GLY A 15 14.93 19.55 6.73
C GLY A 15 13.72 19.81 7.62
N LEU A 16 13.91 19.87 8.94
CA LEU A 16 12.88 20.11 9.96
C LEU A 16 13.08 21.42 10.74
N GLN A 17 13.84 22.38 10.20
CA GLN A 17 14.16 23.67 10.82
C GLN A 17 12.94 24.51 11.23
N GLN A 18 11.77 24.24 10.64
CA GLN A 18 10.52 24.91 11.00
C GLN A 18 10.06 24.63 12.44
N TYR A 19 10.51 23.52 13.05
CA TYR A 19 10.15 23.13 14.42
C TYR A 19 11.14 23.63 15.48
N THR A 20 12.25 24.24 15.07
CA THR A 20 13.31 24.70 16.00
C THR A 20 12.75 25.59 17.11
N GLN A 21 11.91 26.56 16.77
CA GLN A 21 11.37 27.50 17.77
C GLN A 21 10.38 26.82 18.72
N ILE A 22 9.54 25.93 18.19
CA ILE A 22 8.58 25.16 18.99
C ILE A 22 9.31 24.27 19.99
N LEU A 23 10.35 23.57 19.53
CA LEU A 23 11.17 22.70 20.38
C LEU A 23 11.91 23.48 21.48
N ARG A 24 12.46 24.66 21.16
CA ARG A 24 13.13 25.52 22.15
C ARG A 24 12.17 26.06 23.20
N ASN A 25 10.98 26.49 22.79
CA ASN A 25 9.95 26.99 23.71
C ASN A 25 9.53 25.93 24.74
N GLU A 26 9.69 24.65 24.38
CA GLU A 26 9.33 23.48 25.19
C GLU A 26 10.54 22.89 25.93
N GLY A 27 11.69 23.58 25.89
CA GLY A 27 12.89 23.24 26.66
C GLY A 27 13.87 22.30 25.95
N PHE A 28 13.64 21.95 24.69
CA PHE A 28 14.59 21.19 23.86
C PHE A 28 15.55 22.16 23.17
N GLU A 29 16.61 22.57 23.88
CA GLU A 29 17.60 23.53 23.37
C GLU A 29 18.77 22.84 22.65
N THR A 30 19.00 21.56 22.92
CA THR A 30 20.14 20.78 22.40
C THR A 30 19.69 19.49 21.71
N TRP A 31 20.48 19.01 20.75
CA TRP A 31 20.20 17.74 20.06
C TRP A 31 20.16 16.56 21.03
N ARG A 32 20.99 16.59 22.07
CA ARG A 32 21.05 15.55 23.10
C ARG A 32 19.74 15.42 23.89
N GLN A 33 19.09 16.52 24.24
CA GLN A 33 17.78 16.50 24.90
C GLN A 33 16.69 15.98 23.96
N LEU A 34 16.82 16.25 22.66
CA LEU A 34 15.87 15.78 21.65
C LEU A 34 15.98 14.26 21.40
N LEU A 35 17.08 13.60 21.76
CA LEU A 35 17.20 12.14 21.67
C LEU A 35 16.21 11.40 22.60
N ASP A 36 15.81 12.05 23.69
CA ASP A 36 14.90 11.48 24.70
C ASP A 36 13.43 11.81 24.44
N ILE A 37 13.10 12.55 23.36
CA ILE A 37 11.72 12.95 23.04
C ILE A 37 10.85 11.73 22.74
N THR A 38 9.69 11.63 23.39
CA THR A 38 8.75 10.52 23.15
C THR A 38 7.83 10.81 21.96
N GLU A 39 7.12 9.78 21.48
CA GLU A 39 6.13 9.98 20.41
C GLU A 39 4.96 10.87 20.85
N ASP A 40 4.55 10.77 22.10
CA ASP A 40 3.48 11.59 22.68
C ASP A 40 3.88 13.07 22.75
N ASP A 41 5.13 13.37 23.12
CA ASP A 41 5.64 14.75 23.12
C ASP A 41 5.59 15.34 21.70
N MET A 42 6.04 14.61 20.68
CA MET A 42 5.98 15.08 19.29
C MET A 42 4.54 15.24 18.77
N ILE A 43 3.57 14.51 19.31
CA ILE A 43 2.14 14.69 19.02
C ILE A 43 1.64 15.97 19.69
N ALA A 44 2.01 16.22 20.95
CA ALA A 44 1.65 17.44 21.68
C ALA A 44 2.19 18.71 20.99
N LEU A 45 3.35 18.62 20.34
CA LEU A 45 3.97 19.70 19.56
C LEU A 45 3.41 19.88 18.14
N ASP A 46 2.34 19.16 17.78
CA ASP A 46 1.70 19.16 16.45
C ASP A 46 2.67 18.90 15.28
N ILE A 47 3.71 18.10 15.53
CA ILE A 47 4.66 17.71 14.50
C ILE A 47 3.97 16.69 13.59
N LYS A 48 3.92 16.94 12.28
CA LYS A 48 3.25 16.04 11.31
C LYS A 48 3.86 14.63 11.33
N LEU A 49 3.05 13.59 11.15
CA LEU A 49 3.45 12.17 11.20
C LEU A 49 4.69 11.84 10.33
N GLY A 50 4.78 12.42 9.14
CA GLY A 50 5.95 12.24 8.27
C GLY A 50 7.24 12.84 8.83
N HIS A 51 7.15 13.97 9.53
CA HIS A 51 8.27 14.63 10.17
C HIS A 51 8.71 13.91 11.45
N ARG A 52 7.75 13.45 12.26
CA ARG A 52 8.02 12.59 13.43
C ARG A 52 8.81 11.33 13.04
N ARG A 53 8.38 10.64 11.99
CA ARG A 53 9.08 9.46 11.45
C ARG A 53 10.49 9.75 10.94
N ARG A 54 10.74 10.95 10.41
CA ARG A 54 12.10 11.35 9.99
C ARG A 54 12.97 11.63 11.21
N LEU A 55 12.44 12.36 12.19
CA LEU A 55 13.15 12.68 13.42
C LEU A 55 13.52 11.42 14.22
N GLN A 56 12.56 10.50 14.41
CA GLN A 56 12.79 9.23 15.10
C GLN A 56 13.85 8.36 14.43
N ARG A 57 13.92 8.32 13.08
CA ARG A 57 15.00 7.60 12.39
C ARG A 57 16.36 8.22 12.67
N THR A 58 16.46 9.53 12.57
CA THR A 58 17.72 10.24 12.82
C THR A 58 18.17 10.09 14.27
N ILE A 59 17.23 10.09 15.23
CA ILE A 59 17.52 9.78 16.64
C ILE A 59 18.07 8.35 16.76
N GLN A 60 17.42 7.35 16.18
CA GLN A 60 17.88 5.96 16.20
C GLN A 60 19.26 5.78 15.57
N ASP A 61 19.54 6.47 14.46
CA ASP A 61 20.84 6.43 13.77
C ASP A 61 21.95 7.10 14.61
N ALA A 62 21.61 8.20 15.32
CA ALA A 62 22.54 8.89 16.22
C ALA A 62 22.82 8.09 17.51
N THR A 63 21.83 7.37 18.05
CA THR A 63 22.00 6.49 19.22
C THR A 63 22.91 5.29 18.92
N GLN A 64 22.96 4.81 17.68
CA GLN A 64 23.80 3.68 17.26
C GLN A 64 25.30 4.00 17.13
N GLN A 65 25.70 5.28 17.21
CA GLN A 65 27.10 5.71 17.10
C GLN A 65 27.80 5.87 18.47
N ILE A 66 27.15 5.48 19.57
CA ILE A 66 27.72 5.52 20.92
C ILE A 66 28.29 4.13 21.28
N PRO A 67 29.59 3.99 21.61
CA PRO A 67 30.17 2.69 21.94
C PRO A 67 29.58 2.11 23.24
N ASP A 68 29.36 0.80 23.21
CA ASP A 68 28.74 -0.03 24.24
C ASP A 68 29.24 0.25 25.66
N GLY A 69 28.32 0.63 26.55
CA GLY A 69 28.60 0.70 27.98
C GLY A 69 27.49 1.36 28.78
N VAL A 70 26.78 0.56 29.57
CA VAL A 70 25.74 0.93 30.56
C VAL A 70 24.33 1.08 29.99
N ARG A 71 23.72 -0.08 29.68
CA ARG A 71 22.25 -0.21 29.63
C ARG A 71 21.78 -0.64 31.02
N ALA A 72 21.28 0.31 31.82
CA ALA A 72 20.64 0.01 33.11
C ALA A 72 19.12 -0.18 32.91
N ASN A 73 18.68 -1.39 33.25
CA ASN A 73 17.37 -1.77 33.81
C ASN A 73 16.08 -1.43 33.04
N THR A 74 15.53 -2.46 32.37
CA THR A 74 14.08 -2.68 32.31
C THR A 74 13.75 -3.91 33.17
N PRO A 75 12.73 -3.87 34.07
CA PRO A 75 12.46 -4.99 34.97
C PRO A 75 11.78 -6.15 34.25
N VAL A 76 12.35 -7.34 34.42
CA VAL A 76 11.76 -8.63 34.08
C VAL A 76 11.08 -9.17 35.35
N HIS A 77 9.79 -9.53 35.25
CA HIS A 77 9.19 -10.54 36.12
C HIS A 77 8.20 -11.43 35.33
N SER A 78 8.43 -12.74 35.49
CA SER A 78 7.82 -13.96 34.91
C SER A 78 6.51 -14.37 35.65
N PRO A 79 5.92 -15.59 35.50
CA PRO A 79 5.63 -16.46 34.35
C PRO A 79 4.17 -17.03 34.38
N GLY A 80 3.67 -17.65 33.29
CA GLY A 80 2.42 -18.45 33.34
C GLY A 80 1.88 -18.98 32.00
N SER A 81 2.09 -20.28 31.75
CA SER A 81 1.63 -21.20 30.66
C SER A 81 0.13 -21.10 30.23
N PRO A 82 -0.34 -21.80 29.15
CA PRO A 82 0.28 -22.89 28.39
C PRO A 82 0.25 -22.78 26.85
N ARG A 83 1.21 -23.52 26.25
CA ARG A 83 1.36 -23.80 24.83
C ARG A 83 0.23 -24.70 24.32
N TYR A 84 -0.38 -24.33 23.20
CA TYR A 84 -1.23 -25.21 22.41
C TYR A 84 -0.39 -25.82 21.28
N ASP A 85 -0.27 -27.14 21.28
CA ASP A 85 0.36 -27.94 20.23
C ASP A 85 -0.63 -28.23 19.10
N GLY A 86 -0.16 -28.13 17.84
CA GLY A 86 -0.76 -28.77 16.67
C GLY A 86 -0.76 -27.94 15.38
N PRO A 87 -0.76 -28.59 14.19
CA PRO A 87 0.31 -29.48 13.75
C PRO A 87 0.97 -29.00 12.45
N SER A 88 2.23 -29.44 12.31
CA SER A 88 3.15 -29.23 11.20
C SER A 88 2.58 -29.70 9.85
N ARG A 89 2.52 -28.81 8.86
CA ARG A 89 2.25 -29.16 7.45
C ARG A 89 3.57 -29.27 6.69
N SER A 90 4.04 -30.51 6.55
CA SER A 90 5.09 -30.89 5.61
C SER A 90 4.64 -30.59 4.17
N ARG A 91 5.40 -29.75 3.45
CA ARG A 91 5.31 -29.65 1.99
C ARG A 91 6.70 -29.88 1.41
N LYS A 92 6.87 -31.09 0.87
CA LYS A 92 8.00 -31.52 0.07
C LYS A 92 7.83 -30.93 -1.34
N SER A 93 8.82 -30.22 -1.86
CA SER A 93 8.98 -29.99 -3.30
C SER A 93 10.44 -29.68 -3.59
N GLU A 94 11.09 -30.70 -4.13
CA GLU A 94 12.38 -30.70 -4.81
C GLU A 94 12.26 -29.91 -6.12
N SER A 95 13.18 -28.98 -6.39
CA SER A 95 13.61 -28.69 -7.77
C SER A 95 14.96 -28.01 -7.78
N THR A 96 15.91 -28.75 -8.32
CA THR A 96 17.24 -28.41 -8.82
C THR A 96 17.27 -27.12 -9.63
N THR A 97 18.16 -26.18 -9.30
CA THR A 97 18.87 -25.36 -10.30
C THR A 97 20.22 -24.95 -9.74
N GLN A 98 21.21 -25.01 -10.62
CA GLN A 98 22.64 -25.07 -10.39
C GLN A 98 23.24 -23.75 -9.89
N GLU A 99 24.37 -23.93 -9.22
CA GLU A 99 25.30 -22.93 -8.73
C GLU A 99 25.82 -22.06 -9.89
N ASP A 100 25.81 -20.74 -9.72
CA ASP A 100 26.84 -19.91 -10.30
C ASP A 100 27.23 -18.81 -9.31
N THR A 101 28.52 -18.79 -9.01
CA THR A 101 29.19 -17.95 -8.02
C THR A 101 29.73 -16.71 -8.70
N THR A 102 29.28 -15.51 -8.35
CA THR A 102 30.19 -14.36 -8.22
C THR A 102 29.62 -13.32 -7.25
N SER A 103 30.34 -13.13 -6.15
CA SER A 103 30.16 -12.08 -5.15
C SER A 103 30.49 -10.69 -5.72
N THR A 104 29.70 -9.67 -5.38
CA THR A 104 30.19 -8.35 -4.91
C THR A 104 29.02 -7.52 -4.38
N SER A 105 29.12 -7.19 -3.09
CA SER A 105 28.23 -6.31 -2.33
C SER A 105 28.61 -4.86 -2.56
N HIS A 106 27.66 -4.05 -3.03
CA HIS A 106 27.59 -2.63 -2.71
C HIS A 106 26.14 -2.27 -2.41
N GLN A 107 25.91 -1.84 -1.17
CA GLN A 107 24.63 -1.32 -0.69
C GLN A 107 24.30 -0.03 -1.43
N ALA A 108 23.45 -0.12 -2.45
CA ALA A 108 22.78 1.02 -3.04
C ALA A 108 21.44 1.23 -2.32
N ALA A 109 21.20 2.46 -1.84
CA ALA A 109 19.93 2.86 -1.25
C ALA A 109 18.75 2.43 -2.16
N PRO A 110 17.59 2.00 -1.62
CA PRO A 110 16.47 1.52 -2.42
C PRO A 110 15.99 2.63 -3.34
N GLN A 111 16.37 2.57 -4.61
CA GLN A 111 15.88 3.50 -5.62
C GLN A 111 14.36 3.31 -5.70
N LYS A 112 13.61 4.38 -5.39
CA LYS A 112 12.16 4.37 -5.56
C LYS A 112 11.85 3.99 -7.00
N ARG A 113 11.12 2.87 -7.19
CA ARG A 113 10.68 2.43 -8.53
C ARG A 113 9.97 3.59 -9.20
N LYS A 114 10.43 3.97 -10.40
CA LYS A 114 9.87 5.08 -11.16
C LYS A 114 8.46 4.68 -11.59
N TYR A 115 7.46 5.47 -11.19
CA TYR A 115 6.07 5.23 -11.55
C TYR A 115 5.93 5.31 -13.07
N ARG A 116 5.47 4.23 -13.68
CA ARG A 116 5.16 4.19 -15.11
C ARG A 116 3.85 4.95 -15.31
N ARG A 117 3.82 5.87 -16.29
CA ARG A 117 2.57 6.55 -16.66
C ARG A 117 1.76 5.61 -17.53
N HIS A 118 0.49 5.50 -17.24
CA HIS A 118 -0.34 4.48 -17.82
C HIS A 118 -1.57 5.08 -18.55
N PRO A 119 -1.97 4.50 -19.70
CA PRO A 119 -3.03 5.07 -20.54
C PRO A 119 -4.36 5.06 -19.81
N LYS A 120 -5.02 6.20 -19.83
CA LYS A 120 -6.33 6.35 -19.26
C LYS A 120 -7.30 5.28 -19.84
N VAL A 121 -7.63 4.23 -19.07
CA VAL A 121 -8.40 3.06 -19.56
C VAL A 121 -9.91 3.30 -19.57
N CYS A 122 -10.56 2.98 -20.69
CA CYS A 122 -11.98 2.62 -20.70
C CYS A 122 -12.22 1.46 -19.71
N HIS A 123 -13.46 1.25 -19.26
CA HIS A 123 -13.77 0.18 -18.31
C HIS A 123 -13.44 -1.24 -18.81
N TYR A 124 -12.82 -1.47 -19.98
CA TYR A 124 -12.72 -2.79 -20.59
C TYR A 124 -11.37 -3.55 -20.48
N ALA A 125 -10.20 -2.95 -20.19
CA ALA A 125 -8.93 -3.72 -20.21
C ALA A 125 -8.51 -4.29 -18.84
N HIS A 126 -8.65 -5.61 -18.63
CA HIS A 126 -8.04 -6.32 -17.50
C HIS A 126 -6.66 -6.86 -17.92
N SER A 127 -5.66 -5.99 -18.00
CA SER A 127 -4.26 -6.34 -17.72
C SER A 127 -3.37 -5.08 -17.75
N LEU A 128 -2.42 -5.07 -16.81
CA LEU A 128 -1.27 -4.16 -16.69
C LEU A 128 -1.57 -2.78 -16.12
N ASP A 129 -1.61 -2.71 -14.77
CA ASP A 129 -1.36 -1.55 -13.90
C ASP A 129 -1.66 -0.20 -14.55
N ILE A 130 -2.80 0.47 -14.34
CA ILE A 130 -2.98 1.82 -14.89
C ILE A 130 -3.74 2.72 -13.92
N ALA A 131 -3.04 3.72 -13.39
CA ALA A 131 -3.60 4.74 -12.50
C ALA A 131 -4.30 5.89 -13.26
N LYS A 132 -5.57 6.10 -12.90
CA LYS A 132 -6.37 7.34 -12.90
C LYS A 132 -6.50 8.14 -14.20
N ILE A 133 -7.61 7.91 -14.90
CA ILE A 133 -8.38 8.97 -15.59
C ILE A 133 -9.34 9.59 -14.60
N ASP A 134 -9.62 10.88 -14.77
CA ASP A 134 -10.68 11.57 -14.03
C ASP A 134 -12.08 11.25 -14.55
N LYS A 135 -12.23 10.66 -15.76
CA LYS A 135 -13.51 10.20 -16.32
C LYS A 135 -13.32 8.99 -17.23
N PRO A 136 -13.65 7.76 -16.80
CA PRO A 136 -13.73 6.63 -17.72
C PRO A 136 -14.76 6.94 -18.82
N ASP A 137 -14.50 6.46 -20.03
CA ASP A 137 -15.38 6.63 -21.19
C ASP A 137 -16.84 6.36 -20.82
N GLU A 138 -17.69 7.39 -20.92
CA GLU A 138 -19.11 7.36 -20.52
C GLU A 138 -19.94 6.42 -21.42
N ASN A 139 -19.46 6.15 -22.64
CA ASN A 139 -20.17 5.32 -23.62
C ASN A 139 -19.73 3.85 -23.59
N ALA A 140 -18.67 3.52 -22.84
CA ALA A 140 -18.20 2.15 -22.71
C ALA A 140 -19.07 1.37 -21.72
N PRO A 141 -19.49 0.12 -22.05
CA PRO A 141 -20.23 -0.70 -21.10
C PRO A 141 -19.40 -0.96 -19.84
N GLU A 142 -20.05 -0.89 -18.67
CA GLU A 142 -19.41 -1.11 -17.37
C GLU A 142 -19.11 -2.60 -17.14
N ARG A 143 -18.01 -2.90 -16.43
CA ARG A 143 -17.65 -4.29 -16.11
C ARG A 143 -18.76 -4.96 -15.29
N PRO A 144 -19.22 -6.15 -15.69
CA PRO A 144 -20.20 -6.89 -14.92
C PRO A 144 -19.57 -7.36 -13.60
N PRO A 145 -20.33 -7.35 -12.49
CA PRO A 145 -19.85 -7.84 -11.21
C PRO A 145 -19.64 -9.36 -11.26
N SER A 146 -18.61 -9.85 -10.55
CA SER A 146 -18.40 -11.29 -10.41
C SER A 146 -19.42 -11.93 -9.45
N ALA A 147 -19.55 -13.25 -9.49
CA ALA A 147 -20.46 -13.99 -8.58
C ALA A 147 -20.20 -13.66 -7.10
N TYR A 148 -18.94 -13.55 -6.70
CA TYR A 148 -18.56 -13.12 -5.35
C TYR A 148 -19.02 -11.69 -5.05
N VAL A 149 -18.85 -10.74 -5.98
CA VAL A 149 -19.26 -9.36 -5.78
C VAL A 149 -20.78 -9.27 -5.62
N ILE A 150 -21.54 -9.98 -6.47
CA ILE A 150 -22.99 -10.09 -6.37
C ILE A 150 -23.40 -10.64 -5.00
N PHE A 151 -22.80 -11.75 -4.57
CA PHE A 151 -23.04 -12.35 -3.26
C PHE A 151 -22.72 -11.35 -2.12
N SER A 152 -21.54 -10.73 -2.16
CA SER A 152 -21.11 -9.78 -1.15
C SER A 152 -22.06 -8.59 -1.01
N ASN A 153 -22.63 -8.11 -2.12
CA ASN A 153 -23.59 -7.01 -2.11
C ASN A 153 -24.92 -7.45 -1.51
N ARG A 154 -25.42 -8.64 -1.84
CA ARG A 154 -26.64 -9.21 -1.22
C ARG A 154 -26.49 -9.35 0.29
N VAL A 155 -25.35 -9.87 0.75
CA VAL A 155 -25.07 -10.02 2.19
C VAL A 155 -24.95 -8.66 2.87
N ARG A 156 -24.30 -7.68 2.24
CA ARG A 156 -24.22 -6.30 2.74
C ARG A 156 -25.60 -5.65 2.84
N GLU A 157 -26.47 -5.87 1.85
CA GLU A 157 -27.86 -5.39 1.86
C GLU A 157 -28.67 -6.03 2.97
N ARG A 158 -28.52 -7.35 3.19
CA ARG A 158 -29.18 -8.07 4.29
C ARG A 158 -28.74 -7.60 5.67
N LEU A 159 -27.47 -7.21 5.82
CA LEU A 159 -26.90 -6.70 7.07
C LEU A 159 -26.98 -5.17 7.18
N LYS A 160 -27.58 -4.50 6.18
CA LYS A 160 -27.74 -3.05 6.19
C LYS A 160 -28.67 -2.64 7.33
N GLY A 161 -28.22 -1.71 8.16
CA GLY A 161 -28.98 -1.23 9.32
C GLY A 161 -28.73 -1.99 10.62
N GLN A 162 -27.84 -2.99 10.63
CA GLN A 162 -27.26 -3.50 11.86
C GLN A 162 -26.08 -2.61 12.29
N ASP A 163 -25.82 -2.51 13.59
CA ASP A 163 -24.67 -1.78 14.17
C ASP A 163 -23.34 -2.55 13.97
N LEU A 164 -23.12 -3.07 12.76
CA LEU A 164 -21.90 -3.77 12.36
C LEU A 164 -21.01 -2.85 11.55
N SER A 165 -19.73 -2.81 11.89
CA SER A 165 -18.74 -2.10 11.11
C SER A 165 -18.54 -2.74 9.73
N PHE A 166 -18.11 -1.95 8.74
CA PHE A 166 -17.76 -2.44 7.41
C PHE A 166 -16.78 -3.63 7.47
N THR A 167 -15.81 -3.57 8.39
CA THR A 167 -14.82 -4.62 8.61
C THR A 167 -15.44 -5.92 9.09
N GLU A 168 -16.43 -5.86 9.99
CA GLU A 168 -17.16 -7.04 10.48
C GLU A 168 -18.02 -7.65 9.38
N ILE A 169 -18.74 -6.82 8.61
CA ILE A 169 -19.52 -7.29 7.45
C ILE A 169 -18.61 -7.98 6.44
N ALA A 170 -17.43 -7.41 6.14
CA ALA A 170 -16.47 -8.02 5.22
C ALA A 170 -15.96 -9.39 5.72
N LYS A 171 -15.72 -9.54 7.03
CA LYS A 171 -15.36 -10.83 7.64
C LYS A 171 -16.49 -11.85 7.47
N ILE A 172 -17.74 -11.46 7.77
CA ILE A 172 -18.91 -12.33 7.63
C ILE A 172 -19.08 -12.81 6.19
N VAL A 173 -18.98 -11.90 5.21
CA VAL A 173 -19.04 -12.24 3.78
C VAL A 173 -17.94 -13.23 3.40
N GLY A 174 -16.72 -12.99 3.87
CA GLY A 174 -15.57 -13.86 3.59
C GLY A 174 -15.78 -15.29 4.10
N VAL A 175 -16.30 -15.44 5.31
CA VAL A 175 -16.60 -16.75 5.92
C VAL A 175 -17.74 -17.44 5.17
N GLN A 176 -18.85 -16.74 4.89
CA GLN A 176 -19.97 -17.36 4.17
C GLN A 176 -19.61 -17.78 2.74
N TRP A 177 -18.66 -17.10 2.08
CA TRP A 177 -18.23 -17.48 0.74
C TRP A 177 -17.26 -18.67 0.70
N GLN A 178 -16.62 -19.03 1.82
CA GLN A 178 -15.74 -20.20 1.86
C GLN A 178 -16.52 -21.51 1.76
N ASP A 179 -17.72 -21.55 2.33
CA ASP A 179 -18.65 -22.68 2.25
C ASP A 179 -20.08 -22.16 2.03
N PRO A 180 -20.38 -21.63 0.82
CA PRO A 180 -21.68 -21.07 0.53
C PRO A 180 -22.67 -22.20 0.28
N GLU A 181 -23.94 -21.94 0.58
CA GLU A 181 -25.01 -22.85 0.21
C GLU A 181 -24.97 -23.09 -1.32
N PRO A 182 -24.99 -24.37 -1.78
CA PRO A 182 -24.78 -24.68 -3.20
C PRO A 182 -25.82 -24.01 -4.11
N GLU A 183 -27.05 -23.84 -3.62
CA GLU A 183 -28.10 -23.14 -4.34
C GLU A 183 -27.83 -21.63 -4.46
N GLU A 184 -27.38 -20.98 -3.38
CA GLU A 184 -27.06 -19.56 -3.37
C GLU A 184 -25.85 -19.26 -4.26
N ARG A 185 -24.82 -20.11 -4.20
CA ARG A 185 -23.66 -20.01 -5.08
C ARG A 185 -24.06 -20.16 -6.54
N ALA A 186 -24.84 -21.18 -6.88
CA ALA A 186 -25.32 -21.38 -8.25
C ALA A 186 -26.20 -20.22 -8.74
N ALA A 187 -27.02 -19.63 -7.86
CA ALA A 187 -27.80 -18.44 -8.20
C ALA A 187 -26.90 -17.23 -8.50
N CYS A 188 -25.87 -16.99 -7.69
CA CYS A 188 -24.91 -15.91 -7.92
C CYS A 188 -24.07 -16.13 -9.17
N GLU A 189 -23.65 -17.36 -9.45
CA GLU A 189 -22.91 -17.74 -10.66
C GLU A 189 -23.77 -17.57 -11.92
N ARG A 190 -25.03 -18.02 -11.91
CA ARG A 190 -25.97 -17.78 -13.02
C ARG A 190 -26.20 -16.29 -13.27
N GLN A 191 -26.39 -15.50 -12.21
CA GLN A 191 -26.56 -14.06 -12.36
C GLN A 191 -25.30 -13.39 -12.93
N ALA A 192 -24.12 -13.74 -12.42
CA ALA A 192 -22.86 -13.22 -12.93
C ALA A 192 -22.65 -13.58 -14.41
N GLN A 193 -22.98 -14.81 -14.79
CA GLN A 193 -22.88 -15.27 -16.17
C GLN A 193 -23.85 -14.54 -17.09
N ALA A 194 -25.10 -14.34 -16.68
CA ALA A 194 -26.07 -13.56 -17.45
C ALA A 194 -25.62 -12.10 -17.65
N MET A 195 -25.14 -11.44 -16.59
CA MET A 195 -24.62 -10.07 -16.68
C MET A 195 -23.36 -9.98 -17.56
N LYS A 196 -22.54 -11.04 -17.54
CA LYS A 196 -21.36 -11.17 -18.40
C LYS A 196 -21.73 -11.34 -19.87
N GLU A 197 -22.76 -12.11 -20.18
CA GLU A 197 -23.26 -12.28 -21.55
C GLU A 197 -23.85 -10.98 -22.10
N THR A 198 -24.69 -10.29 -21.32
CA THR A 198 -25.24 -8.97 -21.72
C THR A 198 -24.12 -7.95 -21.96
N TYR A 199 -23.08 -7.98 -21.11
CA TYR A 199 -21.93 -7.11 -21.25
C TYR A 199 -21.14 -7.36 -22.53
N TYR A 200 -20.90 -8.63 -22.89
CA TYR A 200 -20.20 -8.94 -24.13
C TYR A 200 -21.01 -8.52 -25.36
N ALA A 201 -22.33 -8.66 -25.34
CA ALA A 201 -23.19 -8.18 -26.42
C ALA A 201 -23.10 -6.65 -26.57
N GLN A 202 -23.23 -5.89 -25.48
CA GLN A 202 -23.06 -4.44 -25.49
C GLN A 202 -21.66 -4.01 -25.95
N LEU A 203 -20.63 -4.77 -25.55
CA LEU A 203 -19.28 -4.49 -25.99
C LEU A 203 -19.11 -4.70 -27.50
N THR A 204 -19.66 -5.80 -28.04
CA THR A 204 -19.56 -6.05 -29.48
C THR A 204 -20.20 -4.93 -30.27
N GLU A 205 -21.33 -4.39 -29.81
CA GLU A 205 -21.97 -3.23 -30.41
C GLU A 205 -21.12 -1.96 -30.26
N TYR A 206 -20.61 -1.70 -29.06
CA TYR A 206 -19.74 -0.54 -28.78
C TYR A 206 -18.47 -0.55 -29.64
N LYS A 207 -17.89 -1.72 -29.95
CA LYS A 207 -16.70 -1.82 -30.82
C LYS A 207 -16.93 -1.34 -32.25
N GLU A 208 -18.16 -1.40 -32.74
CA GLU A 208 -18.52 -0.93 -34.08
C GLU A 208 -18.82 0.58 -34.10
N THR A 209 -18.90 1.24 -32.93
CA THR A 209 -19.19 2.67 -32.83
C THR A 209 -17.96 3.53 -33.20
N PRO A 210 -18.17 4.73 -33.78
CA PRO A 210 -17.08 5.67 -34.06
C PRO A 210 -16.33 6.11 -32.79
N ASP A 211 -17.01 6.13 -31.64
CA ASP A 211 -16.42 6.48 -30.35
C ASP A 211 -15.29 5.52 -29.95
N TYR A 212 -15.48 4.21 -30.18
CA TYR A 212 -14.45 3.22 -29.93
C TYR A 212 -13.22 3.45 -30.81
N HIS A 213 -13.39 3.88 -32.06
CA HIS A 213 -12.28 4.22 -32.95
C HIS A 213 -11.50 5.44 -32.46
N VAL A 214 -12.18 6.48 -31.96
CA VAL A 214 -11.53 7.64 -31.32
C VAL A 214 -10.74 7.21 -30.08
N TYR A 215 -11.27 6.27 -29.31
CA TYR A 215 -10.55 5.72 -28.16
C TYR A 215 -9.31 4.91 -28.57
N LEU A 216 -9.39 4.13 -29.66
CA LEU A 216 -8.23 3.40 -30.19
C LEU A 216 -7.11 4.33 -30.68
N THR A 217 -7.44 5.44 -31.34
CA THR A 217 -6.43 6.43 -31.75
C THR A 217 -5.80 7.11 -30.53
N TYR A 218 -6.60 7.47 -29.52
CA TYR A 218 -6.09 7.96 -28.23
C TYR A 218 -5.09 6.99 -27.58
N LEU A 219 -5.43 5.70 -27.53
CA LEU A 219 -4.56 4.67 -26.95
C LEU A 219 -3.23 4.56 -27.71
N ALA A 220 -3.27 4.61 -29.04
CA ALA A 220 -2.07 4.58 -29.88
C ALA A 220 -1.16 5.80 -29.61
N GLU A 221 -1.75 7.00 -29.56
CA GLU A 221 -1.01 8.23 -29.23
C GLU A 221 -0.43 8.20 -27.82
N PHE A 222 -1.19 7.73 -26.84
CA PHE A 222 -0.70 7.61 -25.46
C PHE A 222 0.51 6.67 -25.40
N LYS A 223 0.41 5.50 -26.05
CA LYS A 223 1.49 4.52 -26.08
C LYS A 223 2.73 5.05 -26.77
N ALA A 224 2.59 5.82 -27.85
CA ALA A 224 3.71 6.48 -28.52
C ALA A 224 4.39 7.52 -27.60
N LYS A 225 3.59 8.44 -27.02
CA LYS A 225 4.09 9.54 -26.16
C LYS A 225 4.76 9.04 -24.87
N HIS A 226 4.27 7.95 -24.28
CA HIS A 226 4.76 7.44 -22.99
C HIS A 226 5.59 6.15 -23.09
N GLY A 227 5.63 5.49 -24.26
CA GLY A 227 6.47 4.32 -24.51
C GLY A 227 7.95 4.66 -24.68
N GLU A 228 8.27 5.78 -25.33
CA GLU A 228 9.65 6.21 -25.61
C GLU A 228 10.40 6.71 -24.38
N GLN A 229 9.69 7.23 -23.37
CA GLN A 229 10.32 7.66 -22.11
C GLN A 229 10.85 6.49 -21.26
N ASN A 230 10.51 5.25 -21.62
CA ASN A 230 10.91 4.05 -20.89
C ASN A 230 12.17 3.37 -21.47
N THR A 231 12.64 3.77 -22.65
CA THR A 231 13.83 3.18 -23.32
C THR A 231 15.09 4.05 -23.23
N ARG A 232 14.96 5.37 -23.00
CA ARG A 232 16.09 6.31 -22.90
C ARG A 232 16.88 6.29 -21.57
N GLY A 233 16.56 5.36 -20.67
CA GLY A 233 17.26 5.20 -19.37
C GLY A 233 18.22 4.02 -19.30
N ALA A 234 18.50 3.36 -20.43
CA ALA A 234 19.32 2.15 -20.52
C ALA A 234 20.55 2.31 -21.43
N GLN A 235 21.12 3.52 -21.49
CA GLN A 235 22.42 3.80 -22.12
C GLN A 235 23.37 4.38 -21.08
#